data_AF-A0A2Z3JFW5-F1
#
_entry.id   AF-A0A2Z3JFW5-F1
#
_cell.length_a   1.000
_cell.length_b   1.000
_cell.length_c   1.000
_cell.angle_alpha   90.00
_cell.angle_beta   90.00
_cell.angle_gamma   90.00
#
_symmetry.space_group_name_H-M   'P 1'
#
loop_
_entity.id
_entity.type
_entity.pdbx_description
1 polymer ?
#
loop_
_entity_poly.entity_id
_entity_poly.type
_entity_poly.pdbx_seq_one_letter_code
_entity_poly.pdbx_strand_id
1 'polypeptide(L)'
;MKFRLPHWEEVRRLPLTMMIASLLAALGIVQMSFLLGQGVYRYVTWTQQTGVALAQEAQLKQDVEILQVAKAKASDPEYMNALARCIGYVGKNERVVVAQSAQDNPGANGGNCDPVRLP
;
A
#
# COMPACT_ATOMS: atom_id res chain seq x y z
N MET A 1 -4.50 11.62 -63.87
CA MET A 1 -3.92 10.35 -63.38
C MET A 1 -4.80 9.21 -63.87
N LYS A 2 -4.32 8.38 -64.82
CA LYS A 2 -5.09 7.24 -65.35
C LYS A 2 -5.01 6.08 -64.36
N PHE A 3 -6.11 5.82 -63.65
CA PHE A 3 -6.28 4.58 -62.88
C PHE A 3 -6.37 3.42 -63.87
N ARG A 4 -5.31 2.63 -63.95
CA ARG A 4 -5.27 1.41 -64.76
C ARG A 4 -5.92 0.30 -63.93
N LEU A 5 -7.15 -0.05 -64.25
CA LEU A 5 -7.87 -1.15 -63.59
C LEU A 5 -7.19 -2.50 -63.93
N PRO A 6 -7.07 -3.42 -62.97
CA PRO A 6 -6.40 -4.71 -63.17
C PRO A 6 -7.11 -5.58 -64.20
N HIS A 7 -6.33 -6.37 -64.94
CA HIS A 7 -6.84 -7.23 -66.01
C HIS A 7 -7.57 -8.44 -65.40
N TRP A 8 -8.66 -8.89 -66.00
CA TRP A 8 -9.55 -9.95 -65.45
C TRP A 8 -8.85 -11.30 -65.15
N GLU A 9 -7.65 -11.55 -65.70
CA GLU A 9 -6.82 -12.72 -65.38
C GLU A 9 -6.10 -12.63 -64.03
N GLU A 10 -5.78 -11.43 -63.55
CA GLU A 10 -5.23 -11.17 -62.20
C GLU A 10 -6.29 -11.38 -61.12
N VAL A 11 -7.55 -11.14 -61.46
CA VAL A 11 -8.72 -11.32 -60.60
C VAL A 11 -8.92 -12.79 -60.24
N ARG A 12 -8.47 -13.73 -61.08
CA ARG A 12 -8.62 -15.17 -60.86
C ARG A 12 -7.69 -15.72 -59.77
N ARG A 13 -6.63 -15.00 -59.40
CA ARG A 13 -5.75 -15.29 -58.24
C ARG A 13 -6.13 -14.49 -56.98
N LEU A 14 -7.11 -13.58 -57.06
CA LEU A 14 -7.62 -12.82 -55.91
C LEU A 14 -8.26 -13.64 -54.79
N PRO A 15 -8.97 -14.77 -55.01
CA PRO A 15 -9.66 -15.42 -53.88
C PRO A 15 -8.65 -15.92 -52.84
N LEU A 16 -7.49 -16.39 -53.30
CA LEU A 16 -6.44 -16.92 -52.42
C LEU A 16 -5.73 -15.80 -51.66
N THR A 17 -5.44 -14.67 -52.32
CA THR A 17 -4.87 -13.50 -51.64
C THR A 17 -5.85 -12.85 -50.66
N MET A 18 -7.15 -12.85 -50.97
CA MET A 18 -8.17 -12.36 -50.03
C MET A 18 -8.32 -13.27 -48.81
N MET A 19 -8.31 -14.60 -49.01
CA MET A 19 -8.33 -15.55 -47.89
C MET A 19 -7.09 -15.40 -46.99
N ILE A 20 -5.91 -15.22 -47.59
CA ILE A 20 -4.68 -15.00 -46.81
C ILE A 20 -4.76 -13.67 -46.05
N ALA A 21 -5.24 -12.60 -46.69
CA ALA A 21 -5.40 -11.30 -46.05
C ALA A 21 -6.41 -11.35 -44.90
N SER A 22 -7.53 -12.06 -45.04
CA SER A 22 -8.52 -12.21 -43.96
C SER A 22 -7.98 -13.04 -42.79
N LEU A 23 -7.22 -14.10 -43.07
CA LEU A 23 -6.55 -14.91 -42.05
C LEU A 23 -5.49 -14.11 -41.30
N LEU A 24 -4.67 -13.32 -42.00
CA LEU A 24 -3.68 -12.42 -41.39
C LEU A 24 -4.35 -11.34 -40.54
N ALA A 25 -5.45 -10.76 -41.03
CA ALA A 25 -6.21 -9.79 -40.26
C ALA A 25 -6.79 -10.41 -38.98
N ALA A 26 -7.39 -11.61 -39.07
CA ALA A 26 -7.90 -12.33 -37.92
C ALA A 26 -6.79 -12.67 -36.91
N LEU A 27 -5.64 -13.16 -37.39
CA LEU A 27 -4.48 -13.45 -36.55
C LEU A 27 -3.96 -12.19 -35.85
N GLY A 28 -3.88 -11.07 -36.57
CA GLY A 28 -3.45 -9.78 -36.02
C GLY A 28 -4.39 -9.26 -34.94
N ILE A 29 -5.71 -9.41 -35.12
CA ILE A 29 -6.71 -9.05 -34.11
C ILE A 29 -6.54 -9.90 -32.85
N VAL A 30 -6.38 -11.21 -32.99
CA VAL A 30 -6.14 -12.11 -31.84
C VAL A 30 -4.84 -11.72 -31.11
N GLN A 31 -3.76 -11.48 -31.85
CA GLN A 31 -2.48 -11.10 -31.28
C GLN A 31 -2.57 -9.77 -30.51
N MET A 32 -3.19 -8.76 -31.09
CA MET A 32 -3.38 -7.46 -30.43
C MET A 32 -4.29 -7.57 -29.20
N SER A 33 -5.33 -8.39 -29.26
CA SER A 33 -6.22 -8.63 -28.12
C SER A 33 -5.47 -9.28 -26.96
N PHE A 34 -4.61 -10.25 -27.24
CA PHE A 34 -3.78 -10.90 -26.23
C PHE A 34 -2.74 -9.95 -25.62
N LEU A 35 -2.07 -9.14 -26.46
CA LEU A 35 -1.11 -8.13 -26.01
C LEU A 35 -1.77 -7.07 -25.11
N LEU A 36 -2.96 -6.59 -25.51
CA LEU A 36 -3.74 -5.65 -24.70
C LEU A 36 -4.19 -6.28 -23.39
N GLY A 37 -4.65 -7.53 -23.41
CA GLY A 37 -5.02 -8.26 -22.20
C GLY A 37 -3.86 -8.39 -21.21
N GLN A 38 -2.67 -8.77 -21.69
CA GLN A 38 -1.46 -8.86 -20.87
C GLN A 38 -1.01 -7.49 -20.34
N GLY A 39 -1.11 -6.44 -21.17
CA GLY A 39 -0.79 -5.07 -20.77
C GLY A 39 -1.72 -4.55 -19.68
N VAL A 40 -3.03 -4.76 -19.82
CA VAL A 40 -4.03 -4.40 -18.82
C VAL A 40 -3.83 -5.19 -17.52
N TYR A 41 -3.60 -6.50 -17.61
CA TYR A 41 -3.33 -7.34 -16.43
C TYR A 41 -2.10 -6.86 -15.65
N ARG A 42 -1.00 -6.57 -16.35
CA ARG A 42 0.21 -6.00 -15.75
C ARG A 42 -0.02 -4.61 -15.16
N TYR A 43 -0.81 -3.77 -15.82
CA TYR A 43 -1.14 -2.43 -15.32
C TYR A 43 -1.95 -2.48 -14.02
N VAL A 44 -2.97 -3.33 -13.97
CA VAL A 44 -3.82 -3.50 -12.77
C VAL A 44 -3.00 -4.09 -11.61
N THR A 45 -2.17 -5.09 -11.87
CA THR A 45 -1.33 -5.70 -10.83
C THR A 45 -0.25 -4.73 -10.32
N TRP A 46 0.40 -3.97 -11.21
CA TRP A 46 1.38 -2.95 -10.81
C TRP A 46 0.73 -1.87 -9.94
N THR A 47 -0.41 -1.33 -10.34
CA THR A 47 -1.08 -0.24 -9.61
C THR A 47 -1.51 -0.68 -8.20
N GLN A 48 -2.02 -1.91 -8.05
CA GLN A 48 -2.33 -2.48 -6.74
C GLN A 48 -1.07 -2.68 -5.88
N GLN A 49 0.00 -3.27 -6.42
CA GLN A 49 1.23 -3.52 -5.66
C GLN A 49 1.94 -2.22 -5.24
N THR A 50 1.93 -1.21 -6.11
CA THR A 50 2.58 0.09 -5.82
C THR A 50 1.83 0.85 -4.74
N GLY A 51 0.49 0.81 -4.75
CA GLY A 51 -0.30 1.44 -3.69
C GLY A 51 -0.03 0.83 -2.31
N VAL A 52 0.07 -0.50 -2.23
CA VAL A 52 0.39 -1.21 -0.98
C VAL A 52 1.80 -0.89 -0.50
N ALA A 53 2.80 -0.87 -1.39
CA ALA A 53 4.18 -0.57 -1.03
C ALA A 53 4.33 0.89 -0.51
N LEU A 54 3.67 1.85 -1.17
CA LEU A 54 3.69 3.26 -0.73
C LEU A 54 3.00 3.44 0.62
N ALA A 55 1.89 2.73 0.87
CA ALA A 55 1.22 2.77 2.17
C ALA A 55 2.12 2.21 3.29
N GLN A 56 2.82 1.11 3.03
CA GLN A 56 3.78 0.53 3.98
C GLN A 56 4.98 1.46 4.23
N GLU A 57 5.50 2.13 3.21
CA GLU A 57 6.57 3.12 3.37
C GLU A 57 6.11 4.31 4.23
N ALA A 58 4.88 4.78 4.01
CA ALA A 58 4.31 5.87 4.80
C ALA A 58 4.14 5.49 6.27
N GLN A 59 3.62 4.29 6.55
CA GLN A 59 3.53 3.75 7.91
C GLN A 59 4.91 3.63 8.56
N LEU A 60 5.86 3.03 7.85
CA LEU A 60 7.21 2.83 8.38
C LEU A 60 7.93 4.15 8.69
N LYS A 61 7.73 5.19 7.86
CA LYS A 61 8.27 6.53 8.14
C LYS A 61 7.68 7.12 9.42
N GLN A 62 6.36 6.99 9.59
CA GLN A 62 5.68 7.47 10.79
C GLN A 62 6.17 6.74 12.05
N ASP A 63 6.36 5.42 11.95
CA ASP A 63 6.87 4.60 13.06
C ASP A 63 8.30 4.99 13.43
N VAL A 64 9.16 5.22 12.44
CA VAL A 64 10.53 5.67 12.67
C VAL A 64 10.56 7.04 13.34
N GLU A 65 9.69 7.97 12.96
CA GLU A 65 9.59 9.29 13.59
C GLU A 65 9.18 9.16 15.07
N ILE A 66 8.14 8.36 15.37
CA ILE A 66 7.68 8.10 16.74
C ILE A 66 8.82 7.49 17.58
N LEU A 67 9.55 6.51 17.02
CA LEU A 67 10.67 5.86 17.72
C LEU A 67 11.85 6.81 17.93
N GLN A 68 12.13 7.71 17.00
CA GLN A 68 13.17 8.73 17.18
C GLN A 68 12.79 9.73 18.28
N VAL A 69 11.54 10.17 18.32
CA VAL A 69 11.02 11.03 19.39
C VAL A 69 11.09 10.31 20.74
N ALA A 70 10.70 9.04 20.80
CA ALA A 70 10.81 8.23 22.00
C ALA A 70 12.27 8.08 22.46
N LYS A 71 13.21 7.84 21.52
CA LYS A 71 14.64 7.76 21.81
C LYS A 71 15.21 9.08 22.34
N ALA A 72 14.85 10.20 21.74
CA ALA A 72 15.29 11.53 22.20
C ALA A 72 14.75 11.83 23.61
N LYS A 73 13.50 11.47 23.88
CA LYS A 73 12.88 11.59 25.21
C LYS A 73 13.43 10.57 26.21
N ALA A 74 13.95 9.43 25.77
CA ALA A 74 14.53 8.42 26.65
C ALA A 74 15.77 8.93 27.41
N SER A 75 16.49 9.90 26.86
CA SER A 75 17.60 10.59 27.55
C SER A 75 17.17 11.71 28.49
N ASP A 76 15.89 12.07 28.51
CA ASP A 76 15.36 13.13 29.39
C ASP A 76 14.98 12.53 30.77
N PRO A 77 15.64 12.96 31.86
CA PRO A 77 15.35 12.46 33.20
C PRO A 77 13.95 12.82 33.70
N GLU A 78 13.36 13.95 33.27
CA GLU A 78 11.98 14.29 33.64
C GLU A 78 10.98 13.35 32.95
N TYR A 79 11.23 13.04 31.67
CA TYR A 79 10.43 12.10 30.91
C TYR A 79 10.50 10.67 31.49
N MET A 80 11.70 10.22 31.91
CA MET A 80 11.86 8.93 32.58
C MET A 80 11.17 8.87 33.94
N ASN A 81 11.15 9.97 34.70
CA ASN A 81 10.42 10.04 35.96
C ASN A 81 8.90 10.01 35.73
N ALA A 82 8.41 10.75 34.74
CA ALA A 82 7.00 10.69 34.35
C ALA A 82 6.60 9.27 33.89
N LEU A 83 7.45 8.59 33.11
CA LEU A 83 7.24 7.20 32.70
C LEU A 83 7.29 6.21 33.87
N ALA A 84 8.22 6.38 34.81
CA ALA A 84 8.30 5.56 36.00
C ALA A 84 7.00 5.67 36.83
N ARG A 85 6.51 6.90 37.03
CA ARG A 85 5.22 7.17 37.70
C ARG A 85 4.02 6.60 36.95
N CYS A 86 4.09 6.58 35.63
CA CYS A 86 3.09 5.99 34.76
C CYS A 86 2.97 4.48 34.94
N ILE A 87 4.11 3.79 35.09
CA ILE A 87 4.20 2.35 35.32
C ILE A 87 3.89 1.99 36.79
N GLY A 88 3.70 2.99 37.65
CA GLY A 88 3.36 2.82 39.07
C GLY A 88 4.57 2.82 40.02
N TYR A 89 5.75 3.18 39.55
CA TYR A 89 6.91 3.42 40.43
C TYR A 89 6.79 4.79 41.10
N VAL A 90 7.03 4.81 42.41
CA VAL A 90 6.96 6.01 43.25
C VAL A 90 8.27 6.20 44.02
N GLY A 91 8.55 7.43 44.44
CA GLY A 91 9.75 7.72 45.22
C GLY A 91 9.74 7.04 46.59
N LYS A 92 10.91 6.71 47.13
CA LYS A 92 11.05 6.00 48.44
C LYS A 92 10.40 6.74 49.62
N ASN A 93 10.28 8.06 49.54
CA ASN A 93 9.74 8.92 50.60
C ASN A 93 8.37 9.52 50.23
N GLU A 94 7.74 9.02 49.16
CA GLU A 94 6.49 9.57 48.62
C GLU A 94 5.28 8.87 49.25
N ARG A 95 4.32 9.65 49.76
CA ARG A 95 3.07 9.11 50.32
C ARG A 95 2.03 8.96 49.21
N VAL A 96 1.78 7.72 48.80
CA VAL A 96 0.74 7.39 47.81
C VAL A 96 -0.63 7.39 48.47
N VAL A 97 -1.56 8.19 47.95
CA VAL A 97 -2.97 8.20 48.37
C VAL A 97 -3.81 7.61 47.24
N VAL A 98 -4.33 6.41 47.44
CA VAL A 98 -5.23 5.75 46.48
C VAL A 98 -6.67 6.11 46.85
N ALA A 99 -7.41 6.72 45.92
CA ALA A 99 -8.83 7.00 46.13
C ALA A 99 -9.60 5.69 46.28
N GLN A 100 -10.52 5.62 47.25
CA GLN A 100 -11.28 4.39 47.56
C GLN A 100 -12.15 3.94 46.37
N SER A 101 -12.64 4.90 45.58
CA SER A 101 -13.35 4.66 44.32
C SER A 101 -12.52 4.03 43.20
N ALA A 102 -11.19 3.92 43.37
CA ALA A 102 -10.32 3.21 42.42
C ALA A 102 -10.30 1.68 42.66
N GLN A 103 -10.74 1.20 43.84
CA GLN A 103 -10.81 -0.23 44.16
C GLN A 103 -11.96 -0.94 43.45
N ASP A 104 -13.06 -0.22 43.21
CA ASP A 104 -14.29 -0.79 42.65
C ASP A 104 -14.20 -1.06 41.14
N ASN A 105 -13.16 -0.54 40.47
CA ASN A 105 -13.01 -0.63 39.03
C ASN A 105 -11.52 -0.56 38.61
N PRO A 106 -10.75 -1.64 38.78
CA PRO A 106 -9.33 -1.68 38.43
C PRO A 106 -9.04 -1.49 36.93
N GLY A 107 -10.06 -1.41 36.06
CA GLY A 107 -9.93 -1.17 34.62
C GLY A 107 -10.85 -0.11 34.03
N ALA A 108 -11.62 0.66 34.81
CA ALA A 108 -12.58 1.62 34.24
C ALA A 108 -11.95 2.94 33.76
N ASN A 109 -10.70 3.23 34.12
CA ASN A 109 -9.92 4.33 33.56
C ASN A 109 -8.53 3.77 33.23
N GLY A 110 -8.22 3.67 31.93
CA GLY A 110 -7.01 3.02 31.43
C GLY A 110 -5.73 3.58 32.05
N GLY A 111 -5.05 2.76 32.86
CA GLY A 111 -3.74 3.07 33.43
C GLY A 111 -3.66 4.40 34.21
N ASN A 112 -2.47 4.73 34.73
CA ASN A 112 -2.21 6.08 35.22
C ASN A 112 -1.96 7.09 34.07
N CYS A 113 -2.03 6.62 32.82
CA CYS A 113 -1.66 7.35 31.62
C CYS A 113 -2.40 6.83 30.39
N ASP A 114 -2.52 7.70 29.39
CA ASP A 114 -2.73 7.27 28.02
C ASP A 114 -1.54 6.43 27.53
N PRO A 115 -1.77 5.23 26.98
CA PRO A 115 -0.70 4.42 26.46
C PRO A 115 0.01 5.17 25.33
N VAL A 116 1.31 5.40 25.48
CA VAL A 116 2.17 5.80 24.36
C VAL A 116 2.08 4.66 23.35
N ARG A 117 1.44 4.92 22.20
CA ARG A 117 1.42 3.98 21.09
C ARG A 117 2.86 3.81 20.60
N LEU A 118 3.48 2.72 21.02
CA LEU A 118 4.60 2.13 20.32
C LEU A 118 3.99 1.38 19.11
N PRO A 119 4.60 1.49 17.91
CA PRO A 119 4.17 0.73 16.75
C PRO A 119 4.26 -0.79 16.98
#